data_AF-A0A2D7IHK9-F1
#
_entry.id   AF-A0A2D7IHK9-F1
#
_cell.length_a   1.000
_cell.length_b   1.000
_cell.length_c   1.000
_cell.angle_alpha   90.00
_cell.angle_beta   90.00
_cell.angle_gamma   90.00
#
_symmetry.space_group_name_H-M   'P 1'
#
loop_
_entity.id
_entity.type
_entity.pdbx_description
1 polymer ?
#
loop_
_entity_poly.entity_id
_entity_poly.type
_entity_poly.pdbx_seq_one_letter_code
_entity_poly.pdbx_strand_id
1 'polypeptide(L)'
;MKELWVEKYRPKTVDGYVFRDEHQKAQVKQWIKEQTIPHLLFSGNAGIGKTTLAKVLLNELDINDLDVLEINASRTNSVED
;
A
#
# COMPACT_ATOMS: atom_id res chain seq x y z
N MET A 1 -10.42 5.91 -23.95
CA MET A 1 -10.69 4.68 -23.18
C MET A 1 -11.53 5.04 -21.96
N LYS A 2 -12.50 4.20 -21.56
CA LYS A 2 -13.21 4.38 -20.29
C LYS A 2 -12.28 3.93 -19.17
N GLU A 3 -12.01 4.80 -18.21
CA GLU A 3 -11.17 4.50 -17.04
C GLU A 3 -12.05 4.07 -15.87
N LEU A 4 -11.63 3.02 -15.15
CA LEU A 4 -12.32 2.58 -13.94
C LEU A 4 -12.11 3.60 -12.83
N TRP A 5 -13.20 4.08 -12.23
CA TRP A 5 -13.12 5.10 -11.17
C TRP A 5 -12.30 4.62 -9.96
N VAL A 6 -12.34 3.32 -9.66
CA VAL A 6 -11.57 2.71 -8.57
C VAL A 6 -10.05 2.84 -8.77
N GLU A 7 -9.58 2.88 -10.01
CA GLU A 7 -8.15 3.13 -10.32
C GLU A 7 -7.87 4.62 -10.42
N LYS A 8 -8.77 5.37 -11.11
CA LYS A 8 -8.63 6.81 -11.30
C LYS A 8 -8.53 7.58 -9.98
N TYR A 9 -9.32 7.20 -8.99
CA TYR A 9 -9.39 7.83 -7.67
C TYR A 9 -8.66 7.03 -6.60
N ARG A 10 -7.83 6.04 -6.97
CA ARG A 10 -7.01 5.31 -5.99
C ARG A 10 -6.06 6.30 -5.31
N PRO A 11 -6.07 6.39 -3.98
CA PRO A 11 -5.15 7.25 -3.23
C PRO A 11 -3.69 6.99 -3.58
N LYS A 12 -2.93 8.07 -3.76
CA LYS A 12 -1.47 8.03 -4.01
C LYS A 12 -0.66 8.51 -2.80
N THR A 13 -1.27 9.29 -1.92
CA THR A 13 -0.66 9.86 -0.72
C THR A 13 -1.49 9.54 0.52
N VAL A 14 -0.90 9.73 1.69
CA VAL A 14 -1.56 9.55 2.99
C VAL A 14 -2.77 10.46 3.15
N ASP A 15 -2.71 11.68 2.61
CA ASP A 15 -3.81 12.64 2.71
C ASP A 15 -5.04 12.18 1.91
N GLY A 16 -4.84 11.41 0.83
CA GLY A 16 -5.93 10.80 0.07
C GLY A 16 -6.45 9.49 0.66
N TYR A 17 -5.76 8.91 1.65
CA TYR A 17 -6.11 7.61 2.22
C TYR A 17 -7.07 7.75 3.41
N VAL A 18 -8.17 6.98 3.39
CA VAL A 18 -9.13 6.94 4.49
C VAL A 18 -8.70 5.86 5.49
N PHE A 19 -8.26 6.29 6.67
CA PHE A 19 -7.83 5.39 7.75
C PHE A 19 -9.00 4.80 8.53
N ARG A 20 -8.80 3.61 9.11
CA ARG A 20 -9.80 2.96 9.98
C ARG A 20 -10.04 3.76 11.26
N ASP A 21 -8.95 4.25 11.85
CA ASP A 21 -8.93 5.00 13.10
C ASP A 21 -7.69 5.91 13.15
N GLU A 22 -7.70 6.87 14.08
CA GLU A 22 -6.58 7.82 14.25
C GLU A 22 -5.30 7.14 14.75
N HIS A 23 -5.40 5.98 15.40
CA HIS A 23 -4.24 5.23 15.87
C HIS A 23 -3.44 4.66 14.68
N GLN A 24 -4.13 4.03 13.73
CA GLN A 24 -3.53 3.54 12.48
C GLN A 24 -2.89 4.69 11.69
N LYS A 25 -3.59 5.83 11.61
CA LYS A 25 -3.08 7.02 10.94
C LYS A 25 -1.80 7.55 11.59
N ALA A 26 -1.79 7.67 12.91
CA ALA A 26 -0.61 8.12 13.66
C ALA A 26 0.58 7.16 13.46
N GLN A 27 0.33 5.85 13.50
CA GLN A 27 1.36 4.85 13.28
C GLN A 27 1.97 4.94 11.87
N VAL A 28 1.13 5.03 10.82
CA VAL A 28 1.60 5.17 9.44
C VAL A 28 2.38 6.47 9.24
N LYS A 29 1.90 7.59 9.80
CA LYS A 29 2.62 8.87 9.76
C LYS A 29 3.97 8.81 10.46
N GLN A 30 4.08 8.04 11.55
CA GLN A 30 5.35 7.86 12.25
C GLN A 30 6.36 7.10 11.38
N TRP A 31 5.96 6.00 10.73
CA TRP A 31 6.83 5.25 9.82
C TRP A 31 7.37 6.11 8.68
N ILE A 32 6.50 6.93 8.07
CA ILE A 32 6.90 7.85 7.00
C ILE A 32 7.88 8.90 7.53
N LYS A 33 7.59 9.49 8.69
CA LYS A 33 8.45 10.50 9.33
C LYS A 33 9.83 9.94 9.65
N GLU A 34 9.90 8.69 10.12
CA GLU A 34 11.15 8.02 10.47
C GLU A 34 11.87 7.41 9.25
N GLN A 35 11.25 7.48 8.06
CA GLN A 35 11.71 6.81 6.83
C GLN A 35 12.05 5.32 7.06
N THR A 36 11.25 4.65 7.88
CA THR A 36 11.45 3.24 8.20
C THR A 36 10.09 2.56 8.33
N ILE A 37 10.00 1.36 7.76
CA ILE A 37 8.83 0.49 7.89
C ILE A 37 9.27 -0.88 8.39
N PRO A 38 8.57 -1.47 9.37
CA PRO A 38 8.80 -2.85 9.74
C PRO A 38 8.24 -3.79 8.67
N HIS A 39 8.42 -5.10 8.84
CA HIS A 39 7.63 -6.06 8.07
C HIS A 39 6.15 -5.97 8.49
N LEU A 40 5.27 -5.79 7.50
CA LEU A 40 3.85 -5.53 7.72
C LEU A 40 2.98 -6.67 7.20
N LEU A 41 1.94 -7.00 7.96
CA LEU A 41 0.83 -7.85 7.52
C LEU A 41 -0.46 -7.04 7.54
N PHE A 42 -0.99 -6.70 6.37
CA PHE A 42 -2.31 -6.07 6.26
C PHE A 42 -3.41 -7.13 6.20
N SER A 43 -4.32 -7.11 7.18
CA SER A 43 -5.44 -8.04 7.28
C SER A 43 -6.80 -7.32 7.27
N GLY A 44 -7.85 -8.05 6.90
CA GLY A 44 -9.23 -7.56 6.83
C GLY A 44 -9.93 -7.83 5.51
N ASN A 45 -11.19 -7.42 5.41
CA ASN A 45 -12.08 -7.68 4.27
C ASN A 45 -11.57 -7.12 2.94
N ALA A 46 -12.09 -7.64 1.82
CA ALA A 46 -11.80 -7.11 0.49
C ALA A 46 -12.27 -5.65 0.36
N GLY A 47 -11.52 -4.83 -0.38
CA GLY A 47 -11.93 -3.44 -0.70
C GLY A 47 -11.65 -2.37 0.37
N ILE A 48 -11.03 -2.70 1.52
CA ILE A 48 -10.76 -1.72 2.60
C ILE A 48 -9.47 -0.90 2.43
N GLY A 49 -8.80 -0.99 1.27
CA GLY A 49 -7.58 -0.22 1.00
C GLY A 49 -6.25 -0.87 1.39
N LYS A 50 -6.19 -2.17 1.71
CA LYS A 50 -4.93 -2.87 2.07
C LYS A 50 -3.82 -2.70 1.02
N THR A 51 -4.10 -3.02 -0.23
CA THR A 51 -3.15 -2.87 -1.35
C THR A 51 -2.84 -1.39 -1.61
N THR A 52 -3.84 -0.51 -1.45
CA THR A 52 -3.65 0.94 -1.59
C THR A 52 -2.68 1.47 -0.55
N LEU A 53 -2.82 1.09 0.72
CA LEU A 53 -1.94 1.54 1.80
C LEU A 53 -0.50 1.11 1.56
N ALA A 54 -0.27 -0.12 1.08
CA ALA A 54 1.06 -0.58 0.69
C ALA A 54 1.69 0.34 -0.37
N LYS A 55 0.93 0.70 -1.41
CA LYS A 55 1.40 1.58 -2.49
C LYS A 55 1.62 3.02 -2.04
N VAL A 56 0.74 3.54 -1.17
CA VAL A 56 0.91 4.85 -0.54
C VAL A 56 2.20 4.89 0.29
N LEU A 57 2.47 3.86 1.09
CA LEU A 57 3.70 3.78 1.89
C LEU A 57 4.96 3.78 1.01
N LEU A 58 4.99 2.99 -0.06
CA LEU A 58 6.13 2.98 -1.00
C LEU A 58 6.37 4.35 -1.62
N ASN A 59 5.29 5.04 -2.01
CA ASN A 59 5.37 6.39 -2.57
C ASN A 59 5.85 7.43 -1.55
N GLU A 60 5.34 7.38 -0.31
CA GLU A 60 5.67 8.35 0.75
C GLU A 60 7.09 8.15 1.31
N LEU A 61 7.62 6.93 1.20
CA LEU A 61 9.00 6.61 1.54
C LEU A 61 9.96 6.84 0.37
N ASP A 62 9.46 7.34 -0.77
CA ASP A 62 10.25 7.62 -1.98
C ASP A 62 11.06 6.39 -2.46
N ILE A 63 10.45 5.21 -2.38
CA ILE A 63 11.07 3.97 -2.86
C ILE A 63 11.05 3.96 -4.38
N ASN A 64 12.22 3.71 -4.99
CA ASN A 64 12.32 3.58 -6.43
C ASN A 64 11.51 2.36 -6.91
N ASP A 65 10.73 2.52 -7.98
CA ASP A 65 9.92 1.42 -8.55
C ASP A 65 10.79 0.19 -8.94
N LEU A 66 12.07 0.40 -9.26
CA LEU A 66 13.02 -0.68 -9.57
C LEU A 66 13.45 -1.49 -8.33
N ASP A 67 13.25 -0.95 -7.13
CA ASP A 67 13.53 -1.61 -5.86
C ASP A 67 12.30 -2.35 -5.30
N VAL A 68 11.16 -2.32 -6.02
CA VAL A 68 9.90 -2.93 -5.59
C VAL A 68 9.62 -4.22 -6.35
N LEU A 69 9.46 -5.31 -5.60
CA LEU A 69 8.96 -6.59 -6.12
C LEU A 69 7.52 -6.84 -5.63
N GLU A 70 6.54 -6.74 -6.53
CA GLU A 70 5.14 -7.08 -6.26
C GLU A 70 4.81 -8.51 -6.72
N ILE A 71 4.50 -9.40 -5.78
CA ILE A 71 3.98 -10.74 -6.05
C ILE A 71 2.53 -10.82 -5.57
N ASN A 72 1.64 -11.37 -6.39
CA ASN A 72 0.22 -11.53 -6.08
C ASN A 72 -0.28 -12.91 -6.55
N ALA A 73 -1.52 -13.26 -6.21
CA ALA A 73 -2.10 -14.58 -6.47
C ALA A 73 -2.24 -14.95 -7.96
N SER A 74 -2.02 -14.00 -8.88
CA SER A 74 -1.99 -14.28 -10.32
C SER A 74 -0.61 -14.68 -10.84
N ARG A 75 0.43 -14.57 -10.01
CA ARG A 75 1.79 -15.00 -10.32
C ARG A 75 2.07 -16.32 -9.60
N THR A 76 2.79 -17.24 -10.25
CA THR A 76 3.26 -18.46 -9.61
C THR A 76 4.26 -18.11 -8.50
N ASN A 77 4.03 -18.65 -7.31
CA ASN A 77 4.89 -18.50 -6.13
C ASN A 77 5.35 -19.86 -5.60
N SER A 78 5.29 -20.89 -6.44
CA SER A 78 5.74 -22.25 -6.13
C SER A 78 7.25 -22.29 -5.95
N VAL A 79 7.73 -23.16 -5.06
CA VAL A 79 9.16 -23.38 -4.80
C VAL A 79 9.82 -24.19 -5.93
N GLU A 80 9.02 -24.85 -6.77
CA GLU A 80 9.45 -25.85 -7.75
C GLU A 80 9.54 -25.33 -9.21
N ASP A 81 9.22 -24.05 -9.45
CA ASP A 81 9.37 -23.40 -10.76
C ASP A 81 10.58 -22.46 -10.81
#